data_AF-A0A067GNM8-F1
#
_entry.id   AF-A0A067GNM8-F1
#
_cell.length_a   1.000
_cell.length_b   1.000
_cell.length_c   1.000
_cell.angle_alpha   90.00
_cell.angle_beta   90.00
_cell.angle_gamma   90.00
#
_symmetry.space_group_name_H-M   'P 1'
#
loop_
_entity.id
_entity.type
_entity.pdbx_description
1 polymer ?
#
loop_
_entity_poly.entity_id
_entity_poly.type
_entity_poly.pdbx_seq_one_letter_code
_entity_poly.pdbx_strand_id
1 'polypeptide(L)' 'MTGEAVNPKAYPLADSNLTITILDLVQQAANYKQLKKGANEATKTLNRGISEFIVMAADTEPLEILLHLPLLAEDK' A
#
# COMPACT_ATOMS: atom_id res chain seq x y z
N MET A 1 -21.83 -8.45 11.09
CA MET A 1 -20.74 -7.70 10.43
C MET A 1 -19.83 -8.74 9.83
N THR A 2 -20.05 -9.06 8.56
CA THR A 2 -19.30 -10.09 7.83
C THR A 2 -17.87 -9.60 7.72
N GLY A 3 -16.97 -10.14 8.53
CA GLY A 3 -15.54 -9.99 8.30
C GLY A 3 -15.26 -10.68 6.97
N GLU A 4 -15.15 -9.91 5.90
CA GLU A 4 -14.55 -10.40 4.67
C GLU A 4 -13.19 -10.97 5.06
N ALA A 5 -13.00 -12.25 4.74
CA ALA A 5 -11.78 -12.96 5.08
C ALA A 5 -10.64 -12.27 4.33
N VAL A 6 -9.93 -11.37 5.02
CA VAL A 6 -8.76 -10.69 4.49
C VAL A 6 -7.81 -11.75 3.97
N ASN A 7 -7.34 -11.59 2.74
CA ASN A 7 -6.52 -12.59 2.08
C ASN A 7 -5.28 -12.90 2.95
N PRO A 8 -4.97 -14.17 3.27
CA PRO A 8 -3.81 -14.51 4.09
C PRO A 8 -2.47 -14.01 3.53
N LYS A 9 -2.40 -13.73 2.23
CA LYS A 9 -1.23 -13.15 1.56
C LYS A 9 -1.05 -11.64 1.85
N ALA A 10 -2.08 -10.95 2.35
CA ALA A 10 -2.02 -9.54 2.71
C ALA A 10 -1.38 -9.38 4.10
N TYR A 11 -0.05 -9.49 4.14
CA TYR A 11 0.76 -9.30 5.34
C TYR A 11 1.84 -8.23 5.10
N PRO A 12 2.10 -7.33 6.06
CA PRO A 12 1.37 -7.12 7.32
C PRO A 12 0.04 -6.38 7.14
N LEU A 13 -0.94 -6.68 8.00
CA LEU A 13 -2.22 -5.96 8.05
C LEU A 13 -2.20 -4.94 9.20
N ALA A 14 -2.47 -3.67 8.89
CA ALA A 14 -2.57 -2.63 9.90
C ALA A 14 -3.81 -2.85 10.80
N ASP A 15 -3.66 -2.60 12.11
CA ASP A 15 -4.81 -2.57 13.01
C ASP A 15 -5.71 -1.35 12.71
N SER A 16 -6.88 -1.27 13.37
CA SER A 16 -7.83 -0.18 13.11
C SER A 16 -7.28 1.21 13.45
N ASN A 17 -6.46 1.32 14.50
CA ASN A 17 -5.91 2.61 14.93
C ASN A 17 -4.85 3.10 13.93
N LEU A 18 -3.92 2.22 13.57
CA LEU A 18 -2.88 2.48 12.59
C LEU A 18 -3.45 2.74 11.20
N THR A 19 -4.52 2.03 10.81
CA THR A 19 -5.22 2.28 9.54
C THR A 19 -5.74 3.71 9.48
N ILE A 20 -6.36 4.22 10.54
CA ILE A 20 -6.84 5.61 10.59
C ILE A 20 -5.67 6.59 10.44
N THR A 21 -4.55 6.36 11.15
CA THR A 21 -3.36 7.20 11.06
C THR A 21 -2.74 7.20 9.65
N ILE A 22 -2.64 6.02 9.01
CA ILE A 22 -2.13 5.88 7.65
C ILE A 22 -3.03 6.64 6.67
N LEU A 23 -4.35 6.50 6.78
CA LEU A 23 -5.28 7.16 5.88
C LEU A 23 -5.25 8.69 6.02
N ASP A 24 -5.11 9.21 7.25
CA ASP A 24 -4.95 10.65 7.48
C ASP A 24 -3.64 11.17 6.84
N LEU A 25 -2.54 10.45 7.02
CA LEU A 25 -1.26 10.79 6.38
C LEU A 25 -1.35 10.75 4.84
N VAL A 26 -2.00 9.74 4.26
CA VAL A 26 -2.23 9.63 2.81
C VAL A 26 -3.06 10.80 2.30
N GLN A 27 -4.09 11.23 3.06
CA GLN A 27 -4.91 12.39 2.71
C GLN A 27 -4.09 13.68 2.72
N GLN A 28 -3.22 13.88 3.71
CA GLN A 28 -2.31 15.02 3.76
C GLN A 28 -1.33 14.99 2.57
N ALA A 29 -0.70 13.85 2.29
CA ALA A 29 0.23 13.69 1.16
C ALA A 29 -0.45 13.94 -0.20
N ALA A 30 -1.74 13.61 -0.33
CA ALA A 30 -2.53 13.94 -1.52
C ALA A 30 -2.70 15.45 -1.69
N ASN A 31 -2.97 16.19 -0.61
CA ASN A 31 -3.09 17.65 -0.63
C ASN A 31 -1.77 18.34 -1.01
N TYR A 32 -0.64 17.81 -0.53
CA TYR A 32 0.70 18.29 -0.88
C TYR A 32 1.21 17.81 -2.24
N LYS A 33 0.43 17.02 -2.99
CA LYS A 33 0.80 16.43 -4.29
C LYS A 33 2.04 15.52 -4.23
N GLN A 34 2.33 14.95 -3.06
CA GLN A 34 3.43 14.01 -2.84
C GLN A 34 3.00 12.55 -3.02
N LEU A 35 1.70 12.29 -3.13
CA LEU A 35 1.17 10.95 -3.32
C LEU A 35 1.25 10.47 -4.79
N LYS A 36 1.79 9.27 -5.00
CA LYS A 36 1.66 8.50 -6.25
C LYS A 36 0.67 7.36 -6.05
N LYS A 37 -0.20 7.12 -7.04
CA LYS A 37 -1.33 6.18 -6.91
C LYS A 37 -1.26 5.11 -8.00
N GLY A 38 -1.62 3.88 -7.61
CA GLY A 38 -1.66 2.72 -8.50
C GLY A 38 -0.36 1.91 -8.53
N ALA A 39 -0.48 0.61 -8.83
CA ALA A 39 0.62 -0.36 -8.75
C ALA A 39 1.81 0.00 -9.68
N ASN A 40 1.54 0.48 -10.88
CA ASN A 40 2.59 0.86 -11.84
C ASN A 40 3.40 2.06 -11.37
N GLU A 41 2.74 3.07 -10.80
CA GLU A 41 3.44 4.26 -10.29
C GLU A 41 4.22 3.94 -9.02
N ALA A 42 3.65 3.12 -8.12
CA ALA A 42 4.37 2.60 -6.95
C ALA A 42 5.65 1.83 -7.35
N THR A 43 5.56 1.00 -8.39
CA THR A 43 6.72 0.27 -8.93
C THR A 43 7.79 1.23 -9.46
N LYS A 44 7.38 2.32 -10.14
CA LYS A 44 8.33 3.33 -10.65
C LYS A 44 9.00 4.13 -9.52
N THR A 45 8.28 4.48 -8.46
CA THR A 45 8.85 5.23 -7.32
C THR A 45 9.81 4.38 -6.51
N LEU A 46 9.50 3.10 -6.29
CA LEU A 46 10.38 2.14 -5.65
C LEU A 46 11.70 1.97 -6.42
N ASN A 47 11.62 1.72 -7.74
CA ASN A 47 12.82 1.59 -8.58
C ASN A 47 13.69 2.86 -8.64
N ARG A 48 13.09 4.03 -8.42
CA ARG A 48 13.79 5.31 -8.37
C ARG A 48 14.35 5.66 -6.99
N GLY A 49 14.04 4.87 -5.96
CA GLY A 49 14.49 5.12 -4.58
C GLY A 49 13.92 6.40 -3.97
N ILE A 50 12.74 6.85 -4.43
CA ILE A 50 12.06 8.07 -3.91
C ILE A 50 10.83 7.74 -3.07
N SER A 51 10.54 6.45 -2.87
CA SER A 51 9.37 5.99 -2.14
C SER A 51 9.73 5.80 -0.67
N GLU A 52 9.05 6.52 0.22
CA GLU A 52 9.28 6.39 1.67
C GLU A 52 8.56 5.17 2.26
N PHE A 53 7.32 4.93 1.85
CA PHE A 53 6.54 3.76 2.24
C PHE A 53 5.45 3.47 1.20
N ILE A 54 4.91 2.24 1.23
CA ILE A 54 3.85 1.78 0.33
C ILE A 54 2.64 1.35 1.14
N VAL A 55 1.45 1.75 0.68
CA VAL A 55 0.16 1.32 1.24
C VAL A 55 -0.56 0.48 0.19
N MET A 56 -1.03 -0.70 0.59
CA MET A 56 -1.74 -1.64 -0.27
C MET A 56 -3.12 -1.95 0.30
N ALA A 57 -4.10 -2.15 -0.58
CA ALA A 57 -5.44 -2.56 -0.21
C ALA A 57 -5.50 -4.09 -0.14
N ALA A 58 -5.89 -4.62 1.03
CA ALA A 58 -5.88 -6.06 1.32
C ALA A 58 -7.05 -6.83 0.67
N ASP A 59 -8.06 -6.11 0.18
CA ASP A 59 -9.26 -6.59 -0.52
C ASP A 59 -9.15 -6.45 -2.05
N THR A 60 -7.95 -6.14 -2.58
CA THR A 60 -7.77 -6.03 -4.03
C THR A 60 -8.01 -7.36 -4.71
N GLU A 61 -8.86 -7.36 -5.74
CA GLU A 61 -9.15 -8.54 -6.55
C GLU A 61 -8.83 -8.28 -8.04
N PRO A 62 -7.90 -9.06 -8.66
CA PRO A 62 -7.06 -10.11 -8.08
C PRO A 62 -5.83 -9.55 -7.31
N LEU A 63 -5.51 -10.17 -6.17
CA LEU A 63 -4.40 -9.73 -5.31
C LEU A 63 -3.04 -9.92 -6.01
N GLU A 64 -2.94 -10.83 -6.96
CA GLU A 64 -1.73 -11.13 -7.73
C GLU A 64 -1.15 -9.89 -8.44
N ILE A 65 -1.95 -8.86 -8.71
CA ILE A 65 -1.51 -7.61 -9.35
C ILE A 65 -0.53 -6.81 -8.47
N LEU A 66 -0.57 -6.98 -7.15
CA LEU A 66 0.29 -6.21 -6.21
C LEU A 66 1.35 -7.06 -5.51
N LEU A 67 1.40 -8.39 -5.72
CA LEU A 67 2.34 -9.28 -5.01
C LEU A 67 3.82 -9.02 -5.36
N HIS A 68 4.11 -8.30 -6.44
CA HIS A 68 5.48 -7.88 -6.76
C HIS A 68 5.97 -6.68 -5.94
N LEU A 69 5.07 -5.89 -5.35
CA LEU A 69 5.44 -4.69 -4.60
C LEU A 69 6.19 -4.99 -3.29
N PRO A 70 5.79 -5.96 -2.45
CA PRO A 70 6.54 -6.32 -1.24
C PRO A 70 7.97 -6.76 -1.55
N LEU A 71 8.16 -7.59 -2.59
CA LEU A 71 9.48 -8.06 -3.01
C LEU A 71 10.39 -6.91 -3.46
N LEU A 72 9.84 -5.92 -4.18
CA LEU A 72 10.57 -4.73 -4.59
C LEU A 72 10.90 -3.79 -3.43
N ALA A 73 10.05 -3.75 -2.40
CA ALA A 73 10.25 -2.93 -1.21
C ALA A 73 11.25 -3.53 -0.22
N GLU A 74 11.47 -4.85 -0.23
CA GLU A 74 12.51 -5.50 0.59
C GLU A 74 13.91 -5.44 -0.03
N ASP A 75 14.00 -5.35 -1.37
CA ASP A 75 15.28 -5.30 -2.12
C ASP A 75 15.91 -3.89 -2.19
N LYS A 76 15.17 -2.84 -1.83
CA LYS A 76 15.57 -1.44 -1.99
C LYS A 76 15.42 -0.67 -0.69
#